data_AF-A0A7T0PBG3-F1
#
_entry.id   AF-A0A7T0PBG3-F1
#
_cell.length_a   1.000
_cell.length_b   1.000
_cell.length_c   1.000
_cell.angle_alpha   90.00
_cell.angle_beta   90.00
_cell.angle_gamma   90.00
#
_symmetry.space_group_name_H-M   'P 1'
#
loop_
_entity.id
_entity.type
_entity.pdbx_description
1 polymer ?
#
loop_
_entity_poly.entity_id
_entity_poly.type
_entity_poly.pdbx_seq_one_letter_code
_entity_poly.pdbx_strand_id
1 'polypeptide(L)'
;MKDQIRCLEDRGWSGMKLVYEGGVIAGYQGPEITDGNWDVIDEDTKECEQLYPLVQPKMTRQWAEITWEKQNETYECVKALGYVLPNVPSKETLIENAVATGILDWDPRGDALQSDRSKMTYWELADACPYAF
;
A
#
# COMPACT_ATOMS: atom_id res chain seq x y z
N MET A 1 -14.66 -8.64 6.41
CA MET A 1 -13.32 -8.95 5.84
C MET A 1 -13.37 -10.09 4.84
N LYS A 2 -13.92 -11.27 5.19
CA LYS A 2 -14.20 -12.32 4.19
C LYS A 2 -15.16 -11.83 3.10
N ASP A 3 -16.13 -10.99 3.45
CA ASP A 3 -17.11 -10.45 2.49
C ASP A 3 -16.49 -9.43 1.53
N GLN A 4 -15.48 -8.66 1.96
CA GLN A 4 -14.75 -7.75 1.06
C GLN A 4 -13.85 -8.51 0.09
N ILE A 5 -13.11 -9.50 0.59
CA ILE A 5 -12.28 -10.37 -0.25
C ILE A 5 -13.17 -11.04 -1.29
N ARG A 6 -14.32 -11.56 -0.87
CA ARG A 6 -15.29 -12.12 -1.79
C ARG A 6 -15.84 -11.10 -2.79
N CYS A 7 -16.13 -9.87 -2.37
CA CYS A 7 -16.59 -8.80 -3.26
C CYS A 7 -15.56 -8.48 -4.36
N LEU A 8 -14.29 -8.41 -3.98
CA LEU A 8 -13.18 -8.20 -4.92
C LEU A 8 -12.95 -9.44 -5.80
N GLU A 9 -13.09 -10.66 -5.27
CA GLU A 9 -13.07 -11.91 -6.05
C GLU A 9 -14.20 -11.99 -7.09
N ASP A 10 -15.42 -11.60 -6.72
CA ASP A 10 -16.57 -11.52 -7.63
C ASP A 10 -16.35 -10.48 -8.76
N ARG A 11 -15.42 -9.53 -8.57
CA ARG A 11 -14.98 -8.53 -9.55
C ARG A 11 -13.75 -8.95 -10.36
N GLY A 12 -13.24 -10.16 -10.14
CA GLY A 12 -12.11 -10.72 -10.88
C GLY A 12 -10.74 -10.49 -10.22
N TRP A 13 -10.69 -9.88 -9.04
CA TRP A 13 -9.45 -9.75 -8.28
C TRP A 13 -9.15 -11.03 -7.50
N SER A 14 -7.96 -11.61 -7.68
CA SER A 14 -7.57 -12.82 -6.96
C SER A 14 -6.33 -12.63 -6.09
N GLY A 15 -6.02 -13.64 -5.27
CA GLY A 15 -4.78 -13.72 -4.50
C GLY A 15 -4.68 -12.78 -3.29
N MET A 16 -5.79 -12.14 -2.89
CA MET A 16 -5.86 -11.41 -1.63
C MET A 16 -5.64 -12.35 -0.46
N LYS A 17 -4.68 -12.01 0.41
CA LYS A 17 -4.44 -12.74 1.65
C LYS A 17 -4.73 -11.84 2.84
N LEU A 18 -5.49 -12.41 3.78
CA LEU A 18 -5.57 -11.89 5.14
C LEU A 18 -4.23 -12.15 5.80
N VAL A 19 -3.44 -11.09 6.02
CA VAL A 19 -2.18 -11.21 6.74
C VAL A 19 -2.40 -11.22 8.25
N TYR A 20 -3.53 -10.69 8.73
CA TYR A 20 -3.84 -10.64 10.15
C TYR A 20 -5.35 -10.62 10.46
N GLU A 21 -5.74 -11.14 11.64
CA GLU A 21 -7.09 -10.98 12.19
C GLU A 21 -7.30 -9.52 12.62
N GLY A 22 -7.92 -8.75 11.73
CA GLY A 22 -8.00 -7.30 11.86
C GLY A 22 -7.23 -6.57 10.77
N GLY A 23 -7.37 -6.95 9.51
CA GLY A 23 -7.28 -5.95 8.44
C GLY A 23 -5.88 -5.47 8.14
N VAL A 24 -5.05 -6.36 7.62
CA VAL A 24 -4.12 -5.97 6.55
C VAL A 24 -4.39 -6.92 5.39
N ILE A 25 -4.97 -6.39 4.31
CA ILE A 25 -5.04 -7.08 3.03
C ILE A 25 -3.67 -6.86 2.40
N ALA A 26 -2.86 -7.91 2.29
CA ALA A 26 -1.65 -7.84 1.49
C ALA A 26 -1.82 -8.73 0.26
N GLY A 27 -1.45 -8.15 -0.88
CA GLY A 27 -1.38 -8.82 -2.16
C GLY A 27 -2.64 -8.61 -2.98
N TYR A 28 -2.48 -7.92 -4.09
CA TYR A 28 -3.37 -8.05 -5.24
C TYR A 28 -2.63 -8.96 -6.23
N GLN A 29 -3.21 -10.10 -6.59
CA GLN A 29 -2.72 -10.92 -7.69
C GLN A 29 -3.90 -11.17 -8.64
N GLY A 30 -4.19 -10.20 -9.49
CA GLY A 30 -5.08 -10.37 -10.63
C GLY A 30 -4.28 -10.77 -11.89
N PRO A 31 -4.85 -11.56 -12.81
CA PRO A 31 -4.19 -11.92 -14.08
C PRO A 31 -3.87 -10.71 -14.98
N GLU A 32 -4.32 -9.49 -14.64
CA GLU A 32 -4.20 -8.28 -15.46
C GLU A 32 -3.65 -7.05 -14.71
N ILE A 33 -2.88 -7.23 -13.63
CA ILE A 33 -2.12 -6.09 -13.06
C ILE A 33 -0.92 -5.78 -13.96
N THR A 34 -1.23 -5.20 -15.12
CA THR A 34 -0.29 -4.40 -15.91
C THR A 34 -0.24 -3.00 -15.30
N ASP A 35 0.86 -2.25 -15.52
CA ASP A 35 1.20 -0.95 -14.90
C ASP A 35 0.13 0.17 -15.01
N GLY A 36 -1.06 -0.08 -15.57
CA GLY A 36 -2.15 0.86 -15.77
C GLY A 36 -3.45 0.61 -14.97
N ASN A 37 -3.58 -0.48 -14.20
CA ASN A 37 -4.87 -0.85 -13.57
C ASN A 37 -4.97 -0.54 -12.07
N TRP A 38 -4.07 0.28 -11.52
CA TRP A 38 -4.09 0.68 -10.10
C TRP A 38 -5.31 1.55 -9.74
N ASP A 39 -5.81 2.36 -10.67
CA ASP A 39 -7.00 3.18 -10.40
C ASP A 39 -8.28 2.32 -10.32
N VAL A 40 -8.34 1.25 -11.13
CA VAL A 40 -9.50 0.33 -11.17
C VAL A 40 -9.61 -0.46 -9.88
N ILE A 41 -8.47 -0.94 -9.35
CA ILE A 41 -8.47 -1.68 -8.10
C ILE A 41 -8.81 -0.79 -6.89
N ASP A 42 -8.39 0.47 -6.91
CA ASP A 42 -8.76 1.45 -5.88
C ASP A 42 -10.25 1.77 -5.89
N GLU A 43 -10.85 1.92 -7.08
CA GLU A 43 -12.28 2.13 -7.24
C GLU A 43 -13.09 0.92 -6.76
N ASP A 44 -12.71 -0.28 -7.20
CA ASP A 44 -13.35 -1.52 -6.78
C ASP A 44 -13.21 -1.77 -5.28
N THR A 45 -12.05 -1.43 -4.70
CA THR A 45 -11.82 -1.55 -3.25
C THR A 45 -12.72 -0.59 -2.49
N LYS A 46 -12.83 0.69 -2.90
CA LYS A 46 -13.71 1.67 -2.26
C LYS A 46 -15.18 1.27 -2.29
N GLU A 47 -15.64 0.75 -3.42
CA GLU A 47 -17.02 0.27 -3.55
C GLU A 47 -17.29 -0.96 -2.67
N CYS A 48 -16.37 -1.93 -2.66
CA CYS A 48 -16.47 -3.09 -1.77
C CYS A 48 -16.38 -2.68 -0.29
N GLU A 49 -15.62 -1.63 0.04
CA GLU A 49 -15.59 -1.02 1.38
C GLU A 49 -16.91 -0.39 1.80
N GLN A 50 -17.60 0.28 0.89
CA GLN A 50 -18.93 0.84 1.17
C GLN A 50 -19.97 -0.25 1.44
N LEU A 51 -19.90 -1.36 0.70
CA LEU A 51 -20.83 -2.49 0.85
C LEU A 51 -20.53 -3.31 2.11
N TYR A 52 -19.26 -3.46 2.44
CA TYR A 52 -18.79 -4.31 3.53
C TYR A 52 -17.74 -3.58 4.38
N PRO A 53 -18.12 -2.54 5.15
CA PRO A 53 -17.17 -1.73 5.88
C PRO A 53 -16.32 -2.57 6.82
N LEU A 54 -14.99 -2.46 6.71
CA LEU A 54 -14.10 -3.03 7.70
C LEU A 54 -14.04 -2.11 8.90
N VAL A 55 -14.18 -2.72 10.07
CA VAL A 55 -13.54 -2.19 11.26
C VAL A 55 -12.07 -2.59 11.15
N GLN A 56 -11.27 -1.76 10.46
CA GLN A 56 -9.81 -1.81 10.58
C GLN A 56 -9.50 -1.63 12.07
N PRO A 57 -8.77 -2.55 12.74
CA PRO A 57 -8.29 -2.26 14.08
C PRO A 57 -7.47 -0.99 13.97
N LYS A 58 -7.70 -0.07 14.90
CA LYS A 58 -7.02 1.21 14.89
C LYS A 58 -5.52 0.95 14.94
N MET A 59 -4.81 1.52 13.97
CA MET A 59 -3.35 1.55 14.02
C MET A 59 -2.94 2.23 15.31
N THR A 60 -2.15 1.54 16.14
CA THR A 60 -1.59 2.16 17.33
C THR A 60 -0.46 3.09 16.90
N ARG A 61 -0.15 4.10 17.70
CA ARG A 61 0.99 4.99 17.44
C ARG A 61 2.29 4.21 17.26
N GLN A 62 2.51 3.19 18.09
CA GLN A 62 3.68 2.32 18.00
C GLN A 62 3.74 1.61 16.64
N TRP A 63 2.62 1.08 16.13
CA TRP A 63 2.57 0.47 14.81
C TRP A 63 2.79 1.49 13.69
N ALA A 64 2.23 2.69 13.81
CA ALA A 64 2.46 3.76 12.85
C ALA A 64 3.93 4.18 12.79
N GLU A 65 4.62 4.24 13.94
CA GLU A 65 6.06 4.51 14.01
C GLU A 65 6.89 3.43 13.32
N ILE A 66 6.62 2.16 13.61
CA ILE A 66 7.32 1.02 12.98
C ILE A 66 7.10 1.04 11.47
N THR A 67 5.85 1.19 11.01
CA THR A 67 5.53 1.25 9.58
C THR A 67 6.22 2.43 8.89
N TRP A 68 6.22 3.61 9.52
CA TRP A 68 6.94 4.78 9.01
C TRP A 68 8.43 4.52 8.87
N GLU A 69 9.07 3.89 9.86
CA GLU A 69 10.50 3.58 9.81
C GLU A 69 10.83 2.66 8.63
N LYS A 70 9.99 1.65 8.37
CA LYS A 70 10.17 0.73 7.24
C LYS A 70 9.95 1.36 5.88
N GLN A 71 8.96 2.25 5.76
CA GLN A 71 8.78 3.02 4.55
C GLN A 71 9.90 4.05 4.34
N ASN A 72 10.41 4.66 5.42
CA ASN A 72 11.54 5.58 5.32
C ASN A 72 12.84 4.87 4.91
N GLU A 73 13.10 3.65 5.41
CA GLU A 73 14.21 2.80 4.92
C GLU A 73 14.07 2.55 3.40
N THR A 74 12.85 2.26 2.93
CA THR A 74 12.55 2.04 1.51
C THR A 74 12.73 3.32 0.70
N TYR A 75 12.29 4.47 1.21
CA TYR A 75 12.45 5.78 0.58
C TYR A 75 13.92 6.11 0.33
N GLU A 76 14.79 5.91 1.32
CA GLU A 76 16.22 6.15 1.16
C GLU A 76 16.87 5.17 0.18
N CYS A 77 16.43 3.90 0.14
CA CYS A 77 16.86 2.93 -0.87
C CYS A 77 16.48 3.38 -2.29
N VAL A 78 15.22 3.73 -2.50
CA VAL A 78 14.70 4.19 -3.80
C VAL A 78 15.41 5.46 -4.27
N LYS A 79 15.65 6.40 -3.35
CA LYS A 79 16.44 7.61 -3.63
C LYS A 79 17.88 7.27 -4.00
N ALA A 80 18.51 6.29 -3.34
CA ALA A 80 19.86 5.82 -3.68
C ALA A 80 19.93 5.13 -5.06
N LEU A 81 18.83 4.52 -5.51
CA LEU A 81 18.71 4.04 -6.89
C LEU A 81 18.65 5.19 -7.91
N GLY A 82 18.46 6.44 -7.49
CA GLY A 82 18.48 7.63 -8.33
C GLY A 82 17.11 8.08 -8.83
N TYR A 83 16.03 7.70 -8.13
CA TYR A 83 14.70 8.25 -8.36
C TYR A 83 14.55 9.64 -7.75
N VAL A 84 13.69 10.47 -8.37
CA VAL A 84 13.32 11.78 -7.84
C VAL A 84 11.99 11.62 -7.11
N LEU A 85 12.02 11.65 -5.79
CA LEU A 85 10.84 11.46 -4.96
C LEU A 85 10.24 12.82 -4.55
N PRO A 86 8.91 12.89 -4.38
CA PRO A 86 8.25 14.11 -3.91
C PRO A 86 8.64 14.43 -2.46
N ASN A 87 8.36 15.66 -2.04
CA ASN A 87 8.48 16.02 -0.63
C ASN A 87 7.39 15.30 0.17
N VAL A 88 7.81 14.49 1.14
CA VAL A 88 6.92 13.74 2.02
C VAL A 88 6.48 14.62 3.20
N PRO A 89 5.23 14.52 3.69
CA PRO A 89 4.82 15.16 4.94
C PRO A 89 5.72 14.76 6.11
N SER A 90 5.68 15.55 7.19
CA SER A 90 6.49 15.24 8.38
C SER A 90 6.11 13.87 8.97
N LYS A 91 7.08 13.20 9.61
CA LYS A 91 6.85 11.94 10.35
C LYS A 91 5.62 12.05 11.27
N GLU A 92 5.51 13.14 12.01
CA GLU A 92 4.42 13.35 12.96
C GLU A 92 3.07 13.45 12.25
N THR A 93 2.99 14.19 11.13
CA THR A 93 1.77 14.30 10.32
C THR A 93 1.32 12.94 9.79
N LEU A 94 2.26 12.11 9.32
CA LEU A 94 1.94 10.76 8.83
C LEU A 94 1.45 9.85 9.95
N ILE A 95 2.08 9.89 11.12
CA ILE A 95 1.69 9.09 12.29
C ILE A 95 0.31 9.51 12.81
N GLU A 96 0.06 10.81 12.95
CA GLU A 96 -1.24 11.32 13.41
C GLU A 96 -2.36 10.92 12.45
N ASN A 97 -2.13 11.07 11.14
CA ASN A 97 -3.08 10.62 10.14
C ASN A 97 -3.33 9.10 10.24
N ALA A 98 -2.26 8.31 10.35
CA ALA A 98 -2.37 6.85 10.45
C ALA A 98 -3.14 6.38 11.70
N VAL A 99 -2.96 7.04 12.85
CA VAL A 99 -3.72 6.73 14.06
C VAL A 99 -5.20 7.12 13.91
N ALA A 100 -5.49 8.20 13.18
CA ALA A 100 -6.85 8.67 12.96
C ALA A 100 -7.62 7.80 11.94
N THR A 101 -6.98 7.42 10.84
CA THR A 101 -7.59 6.65 9.74
C THR A 101 -7.44 5.14 9.90
N GLY A 102 -6.49 4.70 10.74
CA GLY A 102 -6.10 3.30 10.87
C GLY A 102 -5.13 2.82 9.78
N ILE A 103 -4.69 3.70 8.87
CA ILE A 103 -3.85 3.35 7.71
C ILE A 103 -2.74 4.40 7.54
N LEU A 104 -1.49 3.95 7.42
CA LEU A 104 -0.36 4.81 7.07
C LEU A 104 -0.21 4.81 5.54
N ASP A 105 -0.84 5.79 4.92
CA ASP A 105 -0.94 5.94 3.46
C ASP A 105 0.25 6.71 2.89
N TRP A 106 1.35 5.99 2.67
CA TRP A 106 2.56 6.48 2.00
C TRP A 106 3.30 5.30 1.35
N ASP A 107 3.57 5.36 0.04
CA ASP A 107 4.32 4.33 -0.70
C ASP A 107 5.47 4.96 -1.51
N PRO A 108 6.72 4.92 -1.00
CA PRO A 108 7.88 5.44 -1.72
C PRO A 108 8.14 4.78 -3.08
N ARG A 109 7.69 3.54 -3.29
CA ARG A 109 7.86 2.83 -4.56
C ARG A 109 6.81 3.29 -5.58
N GLY A 110 5.59 3.53 -5.11
CA GLY A 110 4.55 4.21 -5.90
C GLY A 110 5.02 5.59 -6.37
N ASP A 111 5.58 6.39 -5.46
CA ASP A 111 6.17 7.69 -5.76
C ASP A 111 7.31 7.58 -6.80
N ALA A 112 8.16 6.56 -6.69
CA ALA A 112 9.24 6.28 -7.63
C ALA A 112 8.71 6.04 -9.05
N LEU A 113 7.69 5.18 -9.18
CA LEU A 113 7.07 4.89 -10.46
C LEU A 113 6.41 6.13 -11.06
N GLN A 114 5.77 6.98 -10.26
CA GLN A 114 5.23 8.24 -10.78
C GLN A 114 6.33 9.13 -11.37
N SER A 115 7.55 9.08 -10.82
CA SER A 115 8.68 9.87 -11.33
C SER A 115 9.31 9.30 -12.61
N ASP A 116 9.47 7.97 -12.72
CA ASP A 116 10.07 7.31 -13.89
C ASP A 116 9.67 5.82 -13.98
N ARG A 117 8.57 5.55 -14.70
CA ARG A 117 8.08 4.18 -14.95
C ARG A 117 8.96 3.35 -15.88
N SER A 118 9.92 3.97 -16.58
CA SER A 118 10.71 3.29 -17.60
C SER A 118 11.91 2.51 -17.04
N LYS A 119 12.30 2.82 -15.81
CA LYS A 119 13.54 2.31 -15.21
C LYS A 119 13.40 0.92 -14.58
N MET A 120 12.32 0.70 -13.83
CA MET A 120 11.98 -0.58 -13.20
C MET A 120 10.46 -0.64 -13.03
N THR A 121 9.91 -1.84 -13.12
CA THR A 121 8.53 -2.16 -12.73
C THR A 121 8.36 -2.07 -11.21
N TYR A 122 7.11 -2.04 -10.73
CA TYR A 122 6.83 -2.07 -9.28
C TYR A 122 7.49 -3.27 -8.59
N TRP A 123 7.46 -4.43 -9.23
CA TRP A 123 7.97 -5.68 -8.66
C TRP A 123 9.50 -5.69 -8.60
N GLU A 124 10.17 -5.20 -9.64
CA GLU A 124 11.62 -5.02 -9.62
C GLU A 124 12.07 -4.01 -8.54
N LEU A 125 11.30 -2.93 -8.35
CA LEU A 125 11.52 -2.00 -7.25
C LEU A 125 11.26 -2.63 -5.87
N ALA A 126 10.23 -3.47 -5.75
CA ALA A 126 9.92 -4.17 -4.51
C ALA A 126 11.00 -5.19 -4.13
N ASP A 127 11.61 -5.85 -5.13
CA ASP A 127 12.74 -6.76 -4.92
C ASP A 127 14.04 -6.02 -4.60
N ALA A 128 14.29 -4.88 -5.25
CA ALA A 128 15.49 -4.07 -5.02
C ALA A 128 15.45 -3.27 -3.69
N CYS A 129 14.26 -2.75 -3.35
CA CYS A 129 13.99 -1.95 -2.15
C CYS A 129 12.76 -2.53 -1.43
N PRO A 130 12.92 -3.67 -0.72
CA PRO A 130 11.82 -4.29 0.00
C PRO A 130 11.42 -3.47 1.23
N TYR A 131 10.13 -3.52 1.58
CA TYR A 131 9.73 -3.19 2.94
C TYR A 131 10.35 -4.23 3.87
N ALA A 132 11.22 -3.79 4.79
CA ALA A 132 11.85 -4.70 5.73
C ALA A 132 10.81 -5.21 6.73
N PHE A 133 10.46 -6.51 6.63
CA PHE A 133 9.62 -7.25 7.56
C PHE A 133 10.42 -8.34 8.27
#